data_AF-A0A0F9TTR2-F1
#
_entry.id   AF-A0A0F9TTR2-F1
#
_cell.length_a   1.000
_cell.length_b   1.000
_cell.length_c   1.000
_cell.angle_alpha   90.00
_cell.angle_beta   90.00
_cell.angle_gamma   90.00
#
_symmetry.space_group_name_H-M   'P 1'
#
loop_
_entity.id
_entity.type
_entity.pdbx_description
1 polymer ?
#
loop_
_entity_poly.entity_id
_entity_poly.type
_entity_poly.pdbx_seq_one_letter_code
_entity_poly.pdbx_strand_id
1 'polypeptide(L)'
;MSRRSTVAQSKQAERDVALLLGGRRLHAGEWKKKGDADVAGPGFVAQVKQRSGVSTYITEGMRQIQEAAQGTDDLPLLVIRTKPGRGHGAQTFVVLEVGDFIRYREGNSHVPPN
;
A
#
# COMPACT_ATOMS: atom_id res chain seq x y z
N MET A 1 24.13 -11.50 -5.28
CA MET A 1 23.19 -10.92 -6.26
C MET A 1 23.76 -9.61 -6.81
N SER A 2 23.73 -9.41 -8.13
CA SER A 2 24.24 -8.19 -8.77
C SER A 2 23.32 -7.00 -8.48
N ARG A 3 23.86 -5.81 -8.18
CA ARG A 3 23.05 -4.59 -7.96
C ARG A 3 22.10 -4.28 -9.13
N ARG A 4 22.46 -4.68 -10.36
CA ARG A 4 21.59 -4.52 -11.55
C ARG A 4 20.33 -5.38 -11.48
N SER A 5 20.39 -6.58 -10.89
CA SER A 5 19.20 -7.45 -10.78
C SER A 5 18.21 -6.91 -9.76
N THR A 6 18.70 -6.36 -8.63
CA THR A 6 17.83 -5.75 -7.60
C THR A 6 17.11 -4.50 -8.11
N VAL A 7 17.80 -3.65 -8.87
CA VAL A 7 17.17 -2.46 -9.47
C VAL A 7 16.13 -2.84 -10.52
N ALA A 8 16.41 -3.85 -11.35
CA ALA A 8 15.46 -4.34 -12.33
C ALA A 8 14.20 -4.93 -11.66
N GLN A 9 14.37 -5.71 -10.58
CA GLN A 9 13.27 -6.24 -9.78
C GLN A 9 12.43 -5.12 -9.16
N SER A 10 13.05 -4.10 -8.55
CA SER A 10 12.32 -2.96 -7.98
C SER A 10 11.49 -2.24 -9.03
N LYS A 11 12.07 -1.96 -10.21
CA LYS A 11 11.35 -1.32 -11.32
C LYS A 11 10.21 -2.18 -11.84
N GLN A 12 10.36 -3.50 -11.80
CA GLN A 12 9.29 -4.41 -12.19
C GLN A 12 8.15 -4.37 -11.16
N ALA A 13 8.46 -4.44 -9.86
CA ALA A 13 7.46 -4.30 -8.80
C ALA A 13 6.68 -2.96 -8.90
N GLU A 14 7.36 -1.86 -9.22
CA GLU A 14 6.70 -0.57 -9.45
C GLU A 14 5.72 -0.61 -10.63
N ARG A 15 6.06 -1.31 -11.72
CA ARG A 15 5.17 -1.49 -12.88
C ARG A 15 3.98 -2.37 -12.54
N ASP A 16 4.23 -3.47 -11.82
CA ASP A 16 3.19 -4.41 -11.42
C ASP A 16 2.17 -3.72 -10.51
N VAL A 17 2.63 -2.94 -9.51
CA VAL A 17 1.76 -2.13 -8.65
C VAL A 17 1.01 -1.05 -9.45
N ALA A 18 1.68 -0.38 -10.39
CA ALA A 18 1.00 0.61 -11.24
C ALA A 18 -0.13 -0.03 -12.05
N LEU A 19 0.10 -1.21 -12.62
CA LEU A 19 -0.90 -1.96 -13.36
C LEU A 19 -2.07 -2.38 -12.46
N LEU A 20 -1.79 -2.96 -11.28
CA LEU A 20 -2.81 -3.41 -10.34
C LEU A 20 -3.71 -2.28 -9.84
N LEU A 21 -3.13 -1.10 -9.58
CA LEU A 21 -3.88 0.04 -9.04
C LEU A 21 -4.49 0.95 -10.13
N GLY A 22 -4.41 0.58 -11.41
CA GLY A 22 -4.88 1.41 -12.51
C GLY A 22 -4.18 2.77 -12.60
N GLY A 23 -2.91 2.81 -12.20
CA GLY A 23 -2.07 4.00 -12.19
C GLY A 23 -0.98 3.97 -13.27
N ARG A 24 0.00 4.85 -13.10
CA ARG A 24 1.21 4.87 -13.91
C ARG A 24 2.43 5.00 -13.01
N ARG A 25 3.52 4.35 -13.43
CA ARG A 25 4.83 4.50 -12.81
C ARG A 25 5.37 5.90 -13.10
N LEU A 26 5.97 6.53 -12.09
CA LEU A 26 6.66 7.80 -12.19
C LEU A 26 8.14 7.58 -12.50
N HIS A 27 8.71 8.44 -13.34
CA HIS A 27 10.16 8.44 -13.57
C HIS A 27 10.89 9.25 -12.50
N ALA A 28 12.19 8.99 -12.35
CA ALA A 28 13.02 9.70 -11.38
C ALA A 28 12.96 11.21 -11.64
N GLY A 29 12.63 11.99 -10.60
CA GLY A 29 12.52 13.45 -10.69
C GLY A 29 11.22 13.95 -11.31
N GLU A 30 10.26 13.09 -11.64
CA GLU A 30 8.94 13.52 -12.14
C GLU A 30 8.06 14.09 -11.02
N TRP A 31 8.21 13.58 -9.80
CA TRP A 31 7.53 14.07 -8.61
C TRP A 31 8.48 14.97 -7.80
N LYS A 32 8.24 16.29 -7.80
CA LYS A 32 9.09 17.29 -7.11
C LYS A 32 8.36 18.13 -6.06
N LYS A 33 7.10 17.78 -5.72
CA LYS A 33 6.23 18.65 -4.92
C LYS A 33 6.38 18.49 -3.40
N LYS A 34 7.06 17.42 -2.91
CA LYS A 34 7.60 17.13 -1.57
C LYS A 34 7.52 15.61 -1.34
N GLY A 35 8.66 14.96 -1.12
CA GLY A 35 8.76 13.50 -1.00
C GLY A 35 8.89 12.77 -2.33
N ASP A 36 9.25 11.49 -2.26
CA ASP A 36 9.36 10.60 -3.42
C ASP A 36 8.06 9.80 -3.58
N ALA A 37 7.66 9.56 -4.82
CA ALA A 37 6.56 8.68 -5.19
C ALA A 37 6.97 7.87 -6.42
N ASP A 38 6.61 6.59 -6.45
CA ASP A 38 6.96 5.69 -7.55
C ASP A 38 5.78 5.45 -8.50
N VAL A 39 4.54 5.57 -7.99
CA VAL A 39 3.30 5.34 -8.74
C VAL A 39 2.29 6.45 -8.41
N ALA A 40 1.57 6.91 -9.42
CA ALA A 40 0.44 7.83 -9.25
C ALA A 40 -0.75 7.37 -10.10
N GLY A 41 -1.96 7.64 -9.60
CA GLY A 41 -3.20 7.43 -10.33
C GLY A 41 -4.32 8.31 -9.78
N PRO A 42 -5.54 8.19 -10.33
CA PRO A 42 -6.67 8.99 -9.85
C PRO A 42 -6.93 8.72 -8.37
N GLY A 43 -6.76 9.74 -7.52
CA GLY A 43 -7.04 9.67 -6.08
C GLY A 43 -5.96 9.01 -5.21
N PHE A 44 -4.77 8.69 -5.75
CA PHE A 44 -3.68 8.14 -4.93
C PHE A 44 -2.27 8.46 -5.47
N VAL A 45 -1.31 8.44 -4.55
CA VAL A 45 0.13 8.34 -4.85
C VAL A 45 0.73 7.26 -3.95
N ALA A 46 1.65 6.48 -4.49
CA ALA A 46 2.24 5.36 -3.77
C ALA A 46 3.77 5.35 -3.90
N GLN A 47 4.41 5.01 -2.79
CA GLN A 47 5.80 4.59 -2.76
C GLN A 47 5.82 3.06 -2.65
N VAL A 48 6.50 2.39 -3.58
CA VAL A 48 6.61 0.93 -3.63
C VAL A 48 7.90 0.50 -2.98
N LYS A 49 7.81 -0.41 -2.00
CA LYS A 49 8.98 -0.99 -1.34
C LYS A 49 8.95 -2.50 -1.53
N GLN A 50 9.84 -3.00 -2.40
CA GLN A 50 10.10 -4.43 -2.48
C GLN A 50 11.15 -4.83 -1.45
N ARG A 51 10.84 -5.82 -0.61
CA ARG A 51 11.72 -6.40 0.41
C ARG A 51 11.61 -7.92 0.37
N SER A 52 12.62 -8.62 0.86
CA SER A 52 12.62 -10.09 0.96
C SER A 52 11.60 -10.63 1.96
N GLY A 53 11.10 -9.77 2.85
CA GLY A 53 10.05 -10.09 3.80
C GLY A 53 9.47 -8.82 4.41
N VAL A 54 8.27 -8.97 4.96
CA VAL A 54 7.60 -7.99 5.80
C VAL A 54 7.71 -8.48 7.25
N SER A 55 7.63 -7.59 8.24
CA SER A 55 7.68 -8.00 9.63
C SER A 55 6.56 -9.00 9.96
N THR A 56 6.87 -10.01 10.76
CA THR A 56 5.95 -11.13 11.08
C THR A 56 4.65 -10.67 11.71
N TYR A 57 4.68 -9.63 12.55
CA TYR A 57 3.45 -9.09 13.15
C TYR A 57 2.49 -8.49 12.11
N ILE A 58 3.00 -7.99 10.98
CA ILE A 58 2.16 -7.51 9.88
C ILE A 58 1.55 -8.71 9.16
N THR A 59 2.36 -9.70 8.79
CA THR A 59 1.86 -10.87 8.05
C THR A 59 0.88 -11.71 8.88
N GLU A 60 1.16 -11.92 10.17
CA GLU A 60 0.27 -12.64 11.09
C GLU A 60 -0.99 -11.83 11.39
N GLY A 61 -0.86 -10.53 11.66
CA GLY A 61 -1.99 -9.65 11.89
C GLY A 61 -2.93 -9.59 10.68
N MET A 62 -2.38 -9.49 9.46
CA MET A 62 -3.16 -9.56 8.22
C MET A 62 -3.87 -10.90 8.07
N ARG A 63 -3.20 -12.03 8.31
CA ARG A 63 -3.83 -13.35 8.26
C ARG A 63 -5.00 -13.45 9.25
N GLN A 64 -4.80 -13.03 10.50
CA GLN A 64 -5.83 -13.08 11.53
C GLN A 64 -7.07 -12.23 11.18
N ILE A 65 -6.87 -11.01 10.66
CA ILE A 65 -8.01 -10.16 10.31
C ILE A 65 -8.73 -10.64 9.04
N GLN A 66 -8.01 -11.25 8.09
CA GLN A 66 -8.62 -11.90 6.92
C GLN A 66 -9.46 -13.11 7.31
N GLU A 67 -8.98 -13.94 8.24
CA GLU A 67 -9.75 -15.06 8.79
C GLU A 67 -11.00 -14.57 9.53
N ALA A 68 -10.89 -13.48 10.30
CA ALA A 68 -12.02 -12.90 11.02
C ALA A 68 -13.09 -12.30 10.09
N ALA A 69 -12.70 -11.75 8.93
CA ALA A 69 -13.61 -11.20 7.92
C ALA A 69 -14.16 -12.27 6.95
N GLN A 70 -13.74 -13.54 7.10
CA GLN A 70 -14.15 -14.59 6.17
C GLN A 70 -15.65 -14.86 6.27
N GLY A 71 -16.36 -14.68 5.16
CA GLY A 71 -17.81 -14.89 5.10
C GLY A 71 -18.64 -13.67 5.56
N THR A 72 -18.00 -12.52 5.80
CA THR A 72 -18.68 -11.25 6.03
C THR A 72 -18.44 -10.28 4.87
N ASP A 73 -19.21 -9.19 4.81
CA ASP A 73 -18.99 -8.08 3.87
C ASP A 73 -18.01 -7.04 4.45
N ASP A 74 -17.35 -7.34 5.57
CA ASP A 74 -16.46 -6.41 6.25
C ASP A 74 -15.10 -6.31 5.55
N LEU A 75 -14.53 -5.11 5.54
CA LEU A 75 -13.17 -4.88 5.03
C LEU A 75 -12.14 -5.27 6.11
N PRO A 76 -11.26 -6.25 5.86
CA PRO A 76 -10.23 -6.63 6.83
C PRO A 76 -9.15 -5.53 6.95
N LEU A 77 -9.06 -4.88 8.12
CA LEU A 77 -8.12 -3.79 8.38
C LEU A 77 -7.16 -4.13 9.51
N LEU A 78 -5.85 -4.18 9.22
CA LEU A 78 -4.84 -4.22 10.27
C LEU A 78 -4.47 -2.79 10.69
N VAL A 79 -4.69 -2.46 11.95
CA VAL A 79 -4.35 -1.15 12.52
C VAL A 79 -3.07 -1.25 13.35
N ILE A 80 -2.04 -0.51 12.95
CA ILE A 80 -0.78 -0.42 13.68
C ILE A 80 -0.69 0.95 14.36
N ARG A 81 -0.63 0.96 15.69
CA ARG A 81 -0.45 2.19 16.47
C ARG A 81 0.91 2.21 17.15
N THR A 82 1.69 3.24 16.91
CA THR A 82 2.98 3.42 17.58
C THR A 82 2.79 4.01 18.98
N LYS A 83 3.69 3.65 19.91
CA LYS A 83 3.77 4.30 21.22
C LYS A 83 4.29 5.74 21.03
N PRO A 84 3.83 6.71 21.83
CA PRO A 84 4.43 8.04 21.81
C PRO A 84 5.90 7.98 22.23
N GLY A 85 6.75 8.76 21.55
CA GLY A 85 8.18 8.87 21.81
C GLY A 85 8.59 10.28 22.22
N ARG A 86 9.88 10.52 22.49
CA ARG A 86 10.38 11.85 22.86
C ARG A 86 10.26 12.80 21.64
N GLY A 87 9.29 13.71 21.69
CA GLY A 87 9.06 14.72 20.64
C GLY A 87 8.15 14.27 19.49
N HIS A 88 7.62 13.04 19.52
CA HIS A 88 6.71 12.54 18.48
C HIS A 88 5.47 11.91 19.12
N GLY A 89 4.30 12.37 18.68
CA GLY A 89 3.02 11.78 19.07
C GLY A 89 2.90 10.33 18.56
N ALA A 90 1.98 9.58 19.18
CA ALA A 90 1.57 8.29 18.64
C ALA A 90 1.03 8.46 17.22
N GLN A 91 1.40 7.55 16.33
CA GLN A 91 0.91 7.50 14.95
C GLN A 91 0.06 6.25 14.77
N THR A 92 -1.00 6.37 14.00
CA THR A 92 -1.89 5.25 13.66
C THR A 92 -1.84 5.04 12.17
N PHE A 93 -1.53 3.81 11.77
CA PHE A 93 -1.46 3.36 10.39
C PHE A 93 -2.51 2.28 10.16
N VAL A 94 -3.06 2.29 8.96
CA VAL A 94 -3.91 1.20 8.45
C VAL A 94 -3.12 0.46 7.39
N VAL A 95 -3.10 -0.86 7.50
CA VAL A 95 -2.52 -1.76 6.50
C VAL A 95 -3.67 -2.58 5.90
N LEU A 96 -3.66 -2.65 4.58
CA LEU A 96 -4.66 -3.33 3.78
C LEU A 96 -3.93 -4.10 2.67
N GLU A 97 -4.43 -5.29 2.32
CA GLU A 97 -3.94 -6.03 1.17
C GLU A 97 -4.34 -5.28 -0.12
N VAL A 98 -3.55 -5.40 -1.19
CA VAL A 98 -3.78 -4.61 -2.42
C VAL A 98 -5.12 -4.97 -3.06
N GLY A 99 -5.49 -6.25 -3.10
CA GLY A 99 -6.79 -6.70 -3.59
C GLY A 99 -7.94 -6.12 -2.77
N ASP A 100 -7.83 -6.14 -1.44
CA ASP A 100 -8.82 -5.52 -0.53
C ASP A 100 -8.97 -4.02 -0.78
N PHE A 101 -7.87 -3.32 -0.99
CA PHE A 101 -7.88 -1.89 -1.32
C PHE A 101 -8.57 -1.59 -2.64
N ILE A 102 -8.31 -2.39 -3.69
CA ILE A 102 -8.95 -2.26 -4.99
C ILE A 102 -10.47 -2.44 -4.84
N ARG A 103 -10.91 -3.51 -4.17
CA ARG A 103 -12.34 -3.76 -3.91
C ARG A 103 -13.01 -2.60 -3.18
N TYR A 104 -12.38 -2.10 -2.12
CA TYR A 104 -12.87 -0.94 -1.38
C TYR A 104 -13.02 0.31 -2.25
N ARG A 105 -12.04 0.57 -3.13
CA ARG A 105 -12.08 1.73 -4.03
C ARG A 105 -13.17 1.62 -5.09
N GLU A 106 -13.34 0.44 -5.68
CA GLU A 106 -14.37 0.19 -6.69
C GLU A 106 -15.77 0.29 -6.08
N GLY A 107 -15.97 -0.29 -4.89
CA GLY A 107 -17.23 -0.18 -4.14
C GLY A 107 -17.60 1.26 -3.77
N ASN A 108 -16.62 2.10 -3.44
CA ASN A 108 -16.84 3.52 -3.12
C ASN A 108 -16.87 4.46 -4.34
N SER A 109 -16.59 3.95 -5.54
CA SER A 109 -16.74 4.73 -6.78
C SER A 109 -18.21 4.84 -7.22
N HIS A 110 -19.14 4.18 -6.49
CA HIS A 110 -20.57 4.14 -6.77
C HIS A 110 -21.43 5.01 -5.84
N VAL A 111 -20.87 6.07 -5.24
CA VAL A 111 -21.66 7.05 -4.49
C VAL A 111 -22.43 7.93 -5.50
N PRO A 112 -23.77 7.90 -5.55
CA PRO A 112 -24.52 8.82 -6.40
C PRO A 112 -24.32 10.26 -5.91
N PRO A 113 -24.37 11.27 -6.80
CA PRO A 113 -24.38 12.66 -6.36
C PRO A 113 -25.60 12.87 -5.44
N ASN A 114 -25.37 13.50 -4.28
CA ASN A 114 -26.44 14.09 -3.47
C ASN A 114 -27.26 15.08 -4.29
#